data_AF-A0A7C4AFQ5-F1
#
_entry.id   AF-A0A7C4AFQ5-F1
#
_cell.length_a   1.000
_cell.length_b   1.000
_cell.length_c   1.000
_cell.angle_alpha   90.00
_cell.angle_beta   90.00
_cell.angle_gamma   90.00
#
_symmetry.space_group_name_H-M   'P 1'
#
loop_
_entity.id
_entity.type
_entity.pdbx_description
1 polymer ?
#
loop_
_entity_poly.entity_id
_entity_poly.type
_entity_poly.pdbx_seq_one_letter_code
_entity_poly.pdbx_strand_id
1 'polypeptide(L)' 'MDTPQDPRFFKHLIDQAESYHDLAVFRSRFFNLIERTLSKDDCQGIKDHWSTRARDENLPIAPSKG' A
#
# COMPACT_ATOMS: atom_id res chain seq x y z
N MET A 1 -1.62 24.20 4.26
CA MET A 1 -0.81 23.57 3.20
C MET A 1 -1.22 22.12 3.18
N ASP A 2 -2.09 21.74 2.25
CA ASP A 2 -2.36 20.33 1.97
C ASP A 2 -1.07 19.73 1.41
N THR A 3 -0.36 18.95 2.23
CA THR A 3 0.83 18.25 1.76
C THR A 3 0.38 17.35 0.61
N PRO A 4 0.90 17.52 -0.62
CA PRO A 4 0.64 16.56 -1.68
C PRO A 4 1.09 15.21 -1.13
N GLN A 5 0.18 14.26 -1.02
CA GLN A 5 0.51 12.93 -0.51
C GLN A 5 1.62 12.37 -1.42
N ASP A 6 2.78 12.06 -0.86
CA ASP A 6 3.93 11.62 -1.66
C ASP A 6 3.72 10.14 -2.05
N PRO A 7 3.76 9.77 -3.34
CA PRO A 7 3.65 8.37 -3.76
C PRO A 7 4.66 7.45 -3.07
N ARG A 8 5.84 7.97 -2.69
CA ARG A 8 6.89 7.24 -1.97
C ARG A 8 6.48 6.87 -0.55
N PHE A 9 5.67 7.71 0.11
CA PHE A 9 5.16 7.42 1.45
C PHE A 9 4.28 6.17 1.44
N PHE A 10 3.36 6.07 0.47
CA PHE A 10 2.48 4.91 0.34
C PHE A 10 3.23 3.63 -0.01
N LYS A 11 4.21 3.71 -0.92
CA LYS A 11 5.08 2.57 -1.24
C LYS A 11 5.86 2.09 -0.02
N HIS A 12 6.39 3.02 0.78
CA HIS A 12 7.06 2.68 2.03
C HIS A 12 6.14 1.95 3.01
N LEU A 13 4.89 2.38 3.18
CA LEU A 13 3.93 1.65 4.03
C LEU A 13 3.62 0.23 3.51
N ILE A 14 3.58 0.04 2.19
CA ILE A 14 3.43 -1.30 1.59
C ILE A 14 4.66 -2.18 1.88
N ASP A 15 5.87 -1.61 1.81
CA ASP A 15 7.11 -2.34 2.10
C ASP A 15 7.21 -2.76 3.58
N GLN A 16 6.64 -1.95 4.48
CA GLN A 16 6.58 -2.23 5.92
C GLN A 16 5.45 -3.22 6.31
N ALA A 17 4.60 -3.65 5.36
CA ALA A 17 3.58 -4.63 5.67
C ALA A 17 4.22 -5.98 6.02
N GLU A 18 3.97 -6.41 7.25
CA GLU A 18 4.47 -7.69 7.79
C GLU A 18 3.59 -8.86 7.37
N SER A 19 2.36 -8.59 6.93
CA SER A 19 1.40 -9.61 6.52
C SER A 19 0.45 -9.18 5.41
N TYR A 20 -0.23 -10.16 4.79
CA TYR A 20 -1.31 -9.89 3.84
C TYR A 20 -2.48 -9.14 4.50
N HIS A 21 -2.75 -9.40 5.79
CA HIS A 21 -3.74 -8.63 6.55
C HIS A 21 -3.40 -7.13 6.56
N ASP A 22 -2.14 -6.76 6.80
CA ASP A 22 -1.72 -5.36 6.79
C ASP A 22 -1.89 -4.72 5.41
N LEU A 23 -1.59 -5.47 4.34
CA LEU A 23 -1.87 -5.03 2.97
C LEU A 23 -3.36 -4.83 2.71
N ALA A 24 -4.23 -5.70 3.23
CA ALA A 24 -5.67 -5.56 3.09
C ALA A 24 -6.19 -4.32 3.83
N VAL A 25 -5.67 -4.06 5.05
CA VAL A 25 -5.95 -2.84 5.82
C VAL A 25 -5.46 -1.61 5.08
N PHE A 26 -4.25 -1.62 4.54
CA PHE A 26 -3.70 -0.55 3.72
C PHE A 26 -4.62 -0.23 2.54
N ARG A 27 -5.02 -1.26 1.77
CA ARG A 27 -5.92 -1.10 0.62
C ARG A 27 -7.23 -0.44 1.03
N SER A 28 -7.86 -0.92 2.11
CA SER A 28 -9.13 -0.37 2.59
C SER A 28 -9.02 1.08 3.06
N ARG A 29 -7.89 1.49 3.65
CA ARG A 29 -7.72 2.82 4.22
C ARG A 29 -7.26 3.86 3.19
N PHE A 30 -6.37 3.48 2.29
CA PHE A 30 -5.63 4.45 1.49
C PHE A 30 -5.99 4.48 0.00
N PHE A 31 -6.55 3.42 -0.60
CA PHE A 31 -6.78 3.43 -2.06
C PHE A 31 -7.72 4.56 -2.50
N ASN A 32 -8.82 4.78 -1.79
CA ASN A 32 -9.74 5.88 -2.09
C ASN A 32 -9.07 7.26 -1.94
N LEU A 33 -8.14 7.40 -0.99
CA LEU A 33 -7.39 8.65 -0.81
C LEU A 33 -6.39 8.84 -1.95
N ILE A 34 -5.62 7.81 -2.27
CA ILE A 34 -4.64 7.78 -3.35
C ILE A 34 -5.29 8.15 -4.69
N GLU A 35 -6.43 7.54 -5.02
CA GLU A 35 -7.17 7.80 -6.26
C GLU A 35 -7.68 9.25 -6.38
N ARG A 36 -7.93 9.91 -5.24
CA ARG A 36 -8.43 11.30 -5.21
C ARG A 36 -7.32 12.34 -5.17
N THR A 37 -6.13 11.98 -4.71
CA THR A 37 -5.07 12.93 -4.37
C THR A 37 -3.86 12.86 -5.28
N LEU A 38 -3.63 11.72 -5.95
CA LEU A 38 -2.47 11.53 -6.82
C LEU A 38 -2.84 11.57 -8.30
N SER A 39 -1.81 11.74 -9.13
CA SER A 39 -1.94 11.52 -10.57
C SER A 39 -2.35 10.07 -10.85
N LYS A 40 -2.91 9.82 -12.04
CA LYS A 40 -3.26 8.46 -12.47
C LYS A 40 -2.03 7.54 -12.49
N ASP A 41 -0.89 8.05 -12.94
CA ASP A 41 0.35 7.29 -13.06
C ASP A 41 0.91 6.92 -11.68
N ASP A 42 0.88 7.85 -10.73
CA ASP A 42 1.31 7.57 -9.35
C ASP A 42 0.38 6.61 -8.63
N CYS A 43 -0.93 6.81 -8.79
CA CYS A 43 -1.96 5.90 -8.26
C CYS A 43 -1.77 4.48 -8.79
N GLN A 44 -1.56 4.34 -10.10
CA GLN A 44 -1.30 3.04 -10.72
C GLN A 44 0.00 2.43 -10.19
N GLY A 45 1.08 3.22 -10.09
CA GLY A 45 2.35 2.76 -9.55
C GLY A 45 2.27 2.26 -8.10
N ILE A 46 1.38 2.81 -7.27
CA ILE A 46 1.15 2.31 -5.91
C ILE A 46 0.33 1.02 -5.93
N LYS A 47 -0.70 0.93 -6.77
CA LYS A 47 -1.53 -0.28 -6.92
C LYS A 47 -0.72 -1.46 -7.44
N ASP A 48 0.18 -1.23 -8.38
CA ASP A 48 1.07 -2.26 -8.92
C ASP A 48 2.08 -2.72 -7.87
N HIS A 49 2.62 -1.78 -7.08
CA HIS A 49 3.53 -2.09 -5.97
C HIS A 49 2.83 -2.93 -4.89
N TRP A 50 1.60 -2.54 -4.50
CA TRP A 50 0.76 -3.32 -3.60
C TRP A 50 0.47 -4.71 -4.13
N SER A 51 0.10 -4.83 -5.42
CA SER A 51 -0.21 -6.12 -6.07
C SER A 51 1.01 -7.03 -6.11
N THR A 52 2.19 -6.47 -6.34
CA THR A 52 3.47 -7.21 -6.31
C THR A 52 3.72 -7.77 -4.92
N ARG A 53 3.62 -6.93 -3.87
CA ARG A 53 3.82 -7.38 -2.49
C ARG A 53 2.76 -8.40 -2.03
N ALA A 54 1.51 -8.23 -2.46
CA ALA A 54 0.40 -9.13 -2.16
C ALA A 54 0.52 -10.52 -2.81
N ARG A 55 1.36 -10.66 -3.85
CA ARG A 55 1.66 -11.93 -4.53
C ARG A 55 2.90 -12.62 -3.98
N ASP A 56 3.61 -12.01 -3.03
CA ASP A 56 4.77 -12.63 -2.40
C ASP A 56 4.33 -13.82 -1.55
N GLU A 57 4.69 -15.02 -1.98
CA GLU A 57 4.35 -16.28 -1.31
C GLU A 57 5.00 -16.41 0.07
N ASN A 58 6.03 -15.62 0.36
CA ASN A 58 6.68 -15.58 1.68
C ASN A 58 5.98 -14.63 2.66
N LEU A 59 5.01 -13.83 2.20
CA LEU A 59 4.28 -12.92 3.06
C LEU A 59 3.26 -13.72 3.88
N PRO A 60 3.36 -13.71 5.22
CA PRO A 60 2.41 -14.44 6.05
C PRO A 60 1.01 -13.83 5.91
N ILE A 61 -0.03 -14.67 6.07
CA ILE A 61 -1.43 -14.23 5.89
C ILE A 61 -1.83 -13.21 6.97
N ALA A 62 -1.40 -13.43 8.21
CA ALA A 62 -1.64 -12.55 9.34
C ALA A 62 -0.30 -12.24 10.03
N PRO A 63 -0.21 -11.15 10.82
CA PRO A 63 1.00 -10.84 11.56
C PRO A 63 1.37 -12.05 12.42
N SER A 64 2.62 -12.49 12.32
CA SER A 64 3.13 -13.49 13.25
C SER A 64 3.11 -12.82 14.62
N LYS A 65 2.27 -13.30 15.54
CA LYS A 65 2.16 -12.72 16.88
C LYS A 65 3.57 -12.59 17.47
N GLY A 66 4.03 -11.35 17.63
CA GLY A 66 5.10 -11.02 18.57
C GLY A 66 4.64 -11.28 19.99
#